data_AF-G4QNF5-F1
#
_entry.id   AF-G4QNF5-F1
#
_cell.length_a   1.000
_cell.length_b   1.000
_cell.length_c   1.000
_cell.angle_alpha   90.00
_cell.angle_beta   90.00
_cell.angle_gamma   90.00
#
_symmetry.space_group_name_H-M   'P 1'
#
loop_
_entity.id
_entity.type
_entity.pdbx_description
1 polymer ?
#
loop_
_entity_poly.entity_id
_entity_poly.type
_entity_poly.pdbx_seq_one_letter_code
_entity_poly.pdbx_strand_id
1 'polypeptide(L)' 'MLLKEKGKLSLTVRIIVGLLALPSLLLAFMLISEAINGRYDGIGIFELVYSVVGFFAIYIALTGKKFF' A
#
# COMPACT_ATOMS: atom_id res chain seq x y z
N MET A 1 23.93 -11.98 -24.27
CA MET A 1 23.16 -10.88 -23.63
C MET A 1 22.57 -11.41 -22.32
N LEU A 2 23.29 -11.24 -21.21
CA LEU A 2 22.84 -11.72 -19.89
C LEU A 2 21.85 -10.70 -19.33
N LEU A 3 20.57 -10.87 -19.65
CA LEU A 3 19.50 -10.19 -18.92
C LEU A 3 19.49 -10.75 -17.50
N LYS A 4 20.18 -10.05 -16.60
CA LYS A 4 20.17 -10.29 -15.17
C LYS A 4 18.72 -10.18 -14.71
N GLU A 5 18.03 -11.29 -14.51
CA GLU A 5 16.73 -11.28 -13.85
C GLU A 5 16.95 -10.61 -12.49
N LYS A 6 16.48 -9.37 -12.33
CA LYS A 6 16.37 -8.74 -11.02
C LYS A 6 15.37 -9.60 -10.25
N GLY A 7 15.89 -10.62 -9.53
CA GLY A 7 15.08 -11.62 -8.86
C GLY A 7 13.98 -10.97 -8.02
N LYS A 8 12.76 -11.54 -8.11
CA LYS A 8 11.59 -11.09 -7.35
C LYS A 8 11.92 -10.98 -5.86
N LEU A 9 11.20 -10.10 -5.16
CA LEU A 9 11.32 -9.99 -3.70
C LEU A 9 11.09 -11.35 -3.04
N SER A 10 11.90 -11.70 -2.03
CA SER A 10 11.70 -12.92 -1.23
C SER A 10 10.31 -12.94 -0.62
N LEU A 11 9.70 -14.13 -0.51
CA LEU A 11 8.37 -14.32 0.05
C LEU A 11 8.25 -13.71 1.45
N THR A 12 9.28 -13.84 2.29
CA THR A 12 9.32 -13.26 3.64
C THR A 12 9.16 -11.74 3.60
N VAL A 13 9.90 -11.05 2.72
CA VAL A 13 9.82 -9.59 2.59
C VAL A 13 8.44 -9.17 2.08
N ARG A 14 7.87 -9.93 1.14
CA ARG A 14 6.52 -9.67 0.62
C ARG A 14 5.45 -9.77 1.70
N ILE A 15 5.55 -10.79 2.56
CA ILE A 15 4.63 -10.96 3.70
C ILE A 15 4.78 -9.79 4.69
N ILE A 16 6.02 -9.40 5.03
CA ILE A 16 6.27 -8.26 5.93
C ILE A 16 5.69 -6.96 5.34
N VAL A 17 5.96 -6.67 4.07
CA VAL A 17 5.44 -5.47 3.39
C VAL A 17 3.91 -5.49 3.34
N GLY A 18 3.30 -6.64 3.05
CA GLY A 18 1.84 -6.79 3.06
C GLY A 18 1.24 -6.57 4.45
N LEU A 19 1.89 -7.08 5.50
CA LEU A 19 1.46 -6.88 6.88
C LEU A 19 1.52 -5.41 7.31
N LEU A 20 2.62 -4.72 6.95
CA LEU A 20 2.79 -3.29 7.21
C LEU A 20 1.82 -2.40 6.41
N ALA A 21 1.24 -2.91 5.32
CA ALA A 21 0.25 -2.20 4.53
C ALA A 21 -1.16 -2.21 5.16
N LEU A 22 -1.45 -3.14 6.09
CA LEU A 22 -2.80 -3.31 6.66
C LEU A 22 -3.33 -2.05 7.35
N PRO A 23 -2.58 -1.32 8.20
CA PRO A 23 -3.07 -0.10 8.83
C PRO A 23 -3.44 0.98 7.79
N SER A 24 -2.65 1.11 6.73
CA SER A 24 -2.94 2.03 5.63
C SER A 24 -4.18 1.65 4.83
N LEU A 25 -4.41 0.36 4.60
CA LEU A 25 -5.64 -0.12 3.94
C LEU A 25 -6.88 0.11 4.81
N LEU A 26 -6.76 -0.12 6.12
CA LEU A 26 -7.84 0.17 7.06
C LEU A 26 -8.15 1.67 7.08
N LEU A 27 -7.11 2.51 7.07
CA LEU A 27 -7.27 3.96 6.94
C LEU A 27 -7.99 4.32 5.63
N ALA A 28 -7.59 3.72 4.49
CA ALA A 28 -8.27 3.93 3.22
C ALA A 28 -9.77 3.62 3.30
N PHE A 29 -10.13 2.50 3.93
CA PHE A 29 -11.53 2.13 4.14
C PHE A 29 -12.28 3.15 5.00
N MET A 30 -11.67 3.63 6.08
CA MET A 30 -12.26 4.67 6.94
C MET A 30 -12.47 5.98 6.18
N LEU A 31 -11.49 6.41 5.38
CA LEU A 31 -11.60 7.63 4.56
C LEU A 31 -12.71 7.53 3.51
N ILE A 32 -12.84 6.37 2.86
CA ILE A 32 -13.95 6.13 1.91
C ILE A 32 -15.29 6.19 2.64
N SER A 33 -15.39 5.59 3.83
CA SER A 33 -16.60 5.65 4.65
C SER A 33 -16.97 7.09 5.04
N GLU A 34 -16.00 7.87 5.52
CA GLU A 34 -16.18 9.30 5.83
C GLU A 34 -16.67 10.10 4.61
N ALA A 35 -16.04 9.91 3.45
CA ALA A 35 -16.40 10.57 2.20
C ALA A 35 -17.84 10.23 1.75
N ILE A 36 -18.24 8.96 1.81
CA ILE A 36 -19.60 8.52 1.46
C ILE A 36 -20.65 9.11 2.42
N ASN A 37 -20.28 9.31 3.69
CA ASN A 37 -21.12 9.95 4.70
C ASN A 37 -21.08 11.48 4.65
N GLY A 38 -20.40 12.08 3.67
CA GLY A 38 -20.30 13.53 3.50
C GLY A 38 -19.45 14.24 4.55
N ARG A 39 -18.67 13.50 5.34
CA ARG A 39 -17.79 14.03 6.38
C ARG A 39 -16.38 14.17 5.79
N TYR A 40 -16.08 15.36 5.28
CA TYR A 40 -14.77 15.65 4.69
C TYR A 40 -13.80 16.33 5.67
N ASP A 41 -14.32 16.93 6.75
CA ASP A 41 -13.52 17.63 7.76
C ASP A 41 -12.57 16.68 8.53
N GLY A 42 -12.85 15.38 8.52
CA GLY A 42 -12.00 14.34 9.10
C GLY A 42 -10.90 13.82 8.16
N ILE A 43 -10.84 14.27 6.90
CA ILE A 43 -9.91 13.76 5.89
C ILE A 43 -8.78 14.74 5.67
N GLY A 44 -7.67 14.55 6.38
CA GLY A 44 -6.45 15.31 6.14
C GLY A 44 -5.63 14.78 4.94
N ILE A 45 -4.72 15.63 4.45
CA ILE A 45 -3.83 15.30 3.32
C ILE A 45 -2.89 14.15 3.69
N PHE A 46 -2.43 14.08 4.94
CA PHE A 46 -1.53 13.02 5.37
C PHE A 46 -2.24 11.66 5.38
N GLU A 47 -3.47 11.60 5.86
CA GLU A 47 -4.28 10.39 5.87
C GLU A 47 -4.51 9.88 4.44
N LEU A 48 -4.78 10.80 3.51
CA LEU A 48 -4.90 10.47 2.10
C LEU A 48 -3.59 9.86 1.56
N VAL A 49 -2.44 10.50 1.80
CA VAL A 49 -1.13 9.98 1.37
C VAL A 49 -0.82 8.62 1.99
N TYR A 50 -1.03 8.45 3.31
CA TYR A 50 -0.79 7.19 4.00
C TYR A 50 -1.68 6.07 3.49
N SER A 51 -2.93 6.37 3.13
CA SER A 51 -3.84 5.39 2.53
C SER A 51 -3.34 4.92 1.15
N VAL A 52 -2.86 5.86 0.32
CA VAL A 52 -2.29 5.58 -1.01
C VAL A 52 -1.02 4.73 -0.91
N VAL A 53 -0.13 5.02 0.05
CA VAL A 53 1.08 4.22 0.30
C VAL A 53 0.73 2.75 0.57
N GLY A 54 -0.37 2.47 1.27
CA GLY A 54 -0.86 1.11 1.52
C GLY A 54 -1.15 0.34 0.22
N PHE A 55 -1.76 0.98 -0.77
CA PHE A 55 -2.02 0.34 -2.07
C PHE A 55 -0.74 -0.01 -2.82
N PHE A 56 0.27 0.88 -2.79
CA PHE A 56 1.58 0.59 -3.38
C PHE A 56 2.29 -0.55 -2.65
N ALA A 57 2.24 -0.59 -1.32
CA ALA A 57 2.82 -1.66 -0.52
C ALA A 57 2.17 -3.02 -0.84
N ILE A 58 0.83 -3.08 -0.96
CA ILE A 58 0.12 -4.29 -1.39
C ILE A 58 0.52 -4.70 -2.80
N TYR A 59 0.60 -3.76 -3.74
CA TYR A 59 1.05 -4.06 -5.09
C TYR A 59 2.44 -4.70 -5.11
N ILE A 60 3.38 -4.19 -4.31
CA ILE A 60 4.72 -4.76 -4.15
C ILE A 60 4.67 -6.15 -3.52
N ALA A 61 3.87 -6.33 -2.47
CA ALA A 61 3.68 -7.61 -1.79
C ALA A 61 3.10 -8.67 -2.74
N LEU A 62 2.14 -8.31 -3.60
CA LEU A 62 1.50 -9.23 -4.53
C LEU A 62 2.35 -9.53 -5.77
N THR A 63 3.00 -8.53 -6.36
CA THR A 63 3.76 -8.72 -7.60
C THR A 63 5.21 -9.14 -7.37
N GLY A 64 5.76 -8.84 -6.19
CA GLY A 64 7.18 -9.04 -5.89
C GLY A 64 8.11 -8.15 -6.71
N LYS A 65 7.57 -7.12 -7.39
CA LYS A 65 8.36 -6.13 -8.14
C LYS A 65 9.08 -5.20 -7.18
N LYS A 66 10.37 -5.01 -7.41
CA LYS A 66 11.21 -4.02 -6.74
C LYS A 66 11.04 -2.68 -7.46
N PHE A 67 10.66 -1.63 -6.75
CA PHE A 67 10.61 -0.28 -7.33
C PHE A 67 11.99 0.40 -7.39
N PHE A 68 13.02 -0.16 -6.73
CA PHE A 68 14.43 0.23 -6.82
C PHE A 68 15.33 -1.02 -6.84
#